data_AF-A0A7Y2U3E0-F1
#
_entry.id   AF-A0A7Y2U3E0-F1
#
_cell.length_a   1.000
_cell.length_b   1.000
_cell.length_c   1.000
_cell.angle_alpha   90.00
_cell.angle_beta   90.00
_cell.angle_gamma   90.00
#
_symmetry.space_group_name_H-M   'P 1'
#
loop_
_entity.id
_entity.type
_entity.pdbx_description
1 polymer ?
#
loop_
_entity_poly.entity_id
_entity_poly.type
_entity_poly.pdbx_seq_one_letter_code
_entity_poly.pdbx_strand_id
1 'polypeptide(L)'
;MKAVLAWHRERMPILLFGLLSVYLGLAATDASTVPQESSPLMFAVQVLAAWCLVAAFRIQDDIYDLPRDAVRTPYRVLVGVSDLRPFWFTALGLLTVGSLLLLVLTGWLGPALVLALAVCFDGLYRFGLGYREYWVLLKYPIIVVAIGAEHWAAPLLVYLCFGIYERIQDESLREKPGSMLILICYFVCVGLVTVMSVNGSWWLWMVAWSATTALSLLAYTRRLPALAPAFFVFSALVFQGARNG
;
A
#
# COMPACT_ATOMS: atom_id res chain seq x y z
N MET A 1 -27.73 3.61 12.77
CA MET A 1 -26.85 4.73 13.18
C MET A 1 -26.04 4.46 14.45
N LYS A 2 -26.63 4.05 15.59
CA LYS A 2 -25.87 3.82 16.84
C LYS A 2 -24.69 2.84 16.69
N ALA A 3 -24.87 1.74 15.94
CA ALA A 3 -23.81 0.76 15.67
C ALA A 3 -22.63 1.34 14.86
N VAL A 4 -22.90 2.17 13.84
CA VAL A 4 -21.85 2.80 13.02
C VAL A 4 -21.03 3.79 13.86
N LEU A 5 -21.68 4.54 14.76
CA LEU A 5 -20.99 5.45 15.68
C LEU A 5 -20.13 4.69 16.71
N ALA A 6 -20.62 3.56 17.22
CA ALA A 6 -19.85 2.70 18.12
C ALA A 6 -18.63 2.11 17.41
N TRP A 7 -18.81 1.60 16.19
CA TRP A 7 -17.72 1.13 15.34
C TRP A 7 -16.70 2.23 15.04
N HIS A 8 -17.14 3.45 14.73
CA HIS A 8 -16.24 4.57 14.48
C HIS A 8 -15.36 4.87 15.69
N ARG A 9 -15.92 4.83 16.91
CA ARG A 9 -15.14 5.05 18.14
C ARG A 9 -14.11 3.94 18.39
N GLU A 10 -14.45 2.69 18.05
CA GLU A 10 -13.57 1.54 18.20
C GLU A 10 -12.44 1.52 17.16
N ARG A 11 -12.76 1.80 15.89
CA ARG A 11 -11.88 1.51 14.74
C ARG A 11 -11.26 2.75 14.11
N MET A 12 -11.84 3.93 14.35
CA MET A 12 -11.41 5.21 13.78
C MET A 12 -11.19 6.27 14.87
N PRO A 13 -10.19 6.08 15.74
CA PRO A 13 -9.78 7.15 16.65
C PRO A 13 -9.38 8.39 15.83
N ILE A 14 -10.13 9.47 15.99
CA ILE A 14 -10.07 10.68 15.15
C ILE A 14 -8.64 11.22 15.04
N LEU A 15 -7.88 11.22 16.14
CA LEU A 15 -6.51 11.71 16.14
C LEU A 15 -5.60 10.90 15.22
N LEU A 16 -5.62 9.56 15.30
CA LEU A 16 -4.75 8.71 14.49
C LEU A 16 -5.16 8.74 13.01
N PHE A 17 -6.47 8.69 12.72
CA PHE A 17 -6.97 8.74 11.35
C PHE A 17 -6.76 10.12 10.72
N GLY A 18 -6.93 11.19 11.50
CA GLY A 18 -6.63 12.55 11.08
C GLY A 18 -5.15 12.70 10.73
N LEU A 19 -4.25 12.29 11.63
CA LEU A 19 -2.80 12.32 11.40
C LEU A 19 -2.39 11.50 10.19
N LEU A 20 -2.97 10.30 10.01
CA LEU A 20 -2.72 9.50 8.83
C LEU A 20 -3.17 10.22 7.55
N SER A 21 -4.35 10.81 7.54
CA SER A 21 -4.87 11.50 6.34
C SER A 21 -4.01 12.72 5.99
N VAL A 22 -3.53 13.44 7.00
CA VAL A 22 -2.54 14.52 6.83
C VAL A 22 -1.24 14.00 6.24
N TYR A 23 -0.71 12.88 6.77
CA TYR A 23 0.50 12.24 6.24
C TYR A 23 0.34 11.83 4.77
N LEU A 24 -0.80 11.23 4.38
CA LEU A 24 -1.08 10.87 2.99
C LEU A 24 -1.20 12.09 2.07
N GLY A 25 -1.83 13.18 2.55
CA GLY A 25 -1.90 14.44 1.82
C GLY A 25 -0.51 15.06 1.59
N LEU A 26 0.33 15.08 2.62
CA LEU A 26 1.72 15.56 2.52
C LEU A 26 2.53 14.72 1.53
N ALA A 27 2.41 13.39 1.60
CA ALA A 27 3.07 12.47 0.68
C ALA A 27 2.63 12.69 -0.78
N ALA A 28 1.40 13.14 -1.01
CA ALA A 28 0.93 13.48 -2.35
C ALA A 28 1.43 14.86 -2.84
N THR A 29 1.62 15.82 -1.93
CA THR A 29 2.03 17.19 -2.27
C THR A 29 3.53 17.28 -2.62
N ASP A 30 4.40 16.65 -1.82
CA ASP A 30 5.87 16.70 -1.96
C ASP A 30 6.38 16.02 -3.24
N ALA A 31 5.50 15.25 -3.89
CA ALA A 31 5.81 14.47 -5.08
C ALA A 31 5.41 15.14 -6.40
N SER A 32 4.92 16.39 -6.38
CA SER A 32 4.52 17.11 -7.59
C SER A 32 5.59 18.11 -8.02
N THR A 33 6.06 18.00 -9.26
CA THR A 33 7.02 18.93 -9.89
C THR A 33 6.33 20.18 -10.44
N VAL A 34 5.01 20.12 -10.58
CA VAL A 34 4.19 21.28 -10.93
C VAL A 34 4.17 22.21 -9.72
N PRO A 35 4.47 23.52 -9.89
CA PRO A 35 4.22 24.51 -8.85
C PRO A 35 2.70 24.62 -8.69
N GLN A 36 2.10 23.70 -7.92
CA GLN A 36 0.82 23.96 -7.30
C GLN A 36 1.05 25.19 -6.45
N GLU A 37 0.42 26.30 -6.81
CA GLU A 37 0.05 27.31 -5.83
C GLU A 37 -0.79 26.58 -4.79
N SER A 38 -0.11 26.00 -3.79
CA SER A 38 -0.68 25.08 -2.81
C SER A 38 -1.46 25.90 -1.82
N SER A 39 -2.60 26.40 -2.30
CA SER A 39 -3.61 27.03 -1.48
C SER A 39 -3.92 26.08 -0.32
N PRO A 40 -3.92 26.57 0.92
CA PRO A 40 -4.30 25.75 2.08
C PRO A 40 -5.63 25.02 1.89
N LEU A 41 -6.52 25.57 1.06
CA LEU A 41 -7.77 24.93 0.66
C LEU A 41 -7.54 23.63 -0.12
N MET A 42 -6.63 23.61 -1.09
CA MET A 42 -6.33 22.42 -1.89
C MET A 42 -5.73 21.32 -1.03
N PHE A 43 -4.81 21.67 -0.14
CA PHE A 43 -4.27 20.71 0.82
C PHE A 43 -5.37 20.16 1.74
N ALA A 44 -6.27 21.00 2.25
CA ALA A 44 -7.42 20.54 3.03
C ALA A 44 -8.32 19.58 2.25
N VAL A 45 -8.54 19.82 0.95
CA VAL A 45 -9.29 18.92 0.06
C VAL A 45 -8.57 17.58 -0.12
N GLN A 46 -7.24 17.58 -0.28
CA GLN A 46 -6.44 16.34 -0.37
C GLN A 46 -6.53 15.52 0.92
N VAL A 47 -6.37 16.17 2.08
CA VAL A 47 -6.49 15.51 3.39
C VAL A 47 -7.89 14.95 3.60
N LEU A 48 -8.93 15.69 3.22
CA LEU A 48 -10.31 15.22 3.32
C LEU A 48 -10.57 14.03 2.38
N ALA A 49 -10.06 14.08 1.15
CA ALA A 49 -10.14 12.96 0.21
C ALA A 49 -9.45 11.71 0.77
N ALA A 50 -8.22 11.84 1.27
CA ALA A 50 -7.50 10.76 1.93
C ALA A 50 -8.30 10.16 3.09
N TRP A 51 -8.86 11.01 3.95
CA TRP A 51 -9.67 10.59 5.10
C TRP A 51 -10.89 9.78 4.66
N CYS A 52 -11.66 10.29 3.70
CA CYS A 52 -12.85 9.61 3.17
C CYS A 52 -12.50 8.24 2.58
N LEU A 53 -11.43 8.15 1.79
CA LEU A 53 -11.02 6.91 1.13
C LEU A 53 -10.51 5.87 2.14
N VAL A 54 -9.63 6.27 3.07
CA VAL A 54 -9.15 5.39 4.13
C VAL A 54 -10.31 4.87 4.97
N ALA A 55 -11.27 5.73 5.31
CA ALA A 55 -12.48 5.35 6.03
C ALA A 55 -13.34 4.34 5.25
N ALA A 56 -13.58 4.60 3.95
CA ALA A 56 -14.36 3.71 3.09
C ALA A 56 -13.72 2.31 2.99
N PHE A 57 -12.42 2.25 2.67
CA PHE A 57 -11.70 0.98 2.60
C PHE A 57 -11.60 0.28 3.96
N ARG A 58 -11.51 1.02 5.07
CA ARG A 58 -11.49 0.41 6.41
C ARG A 58 -12.82 -0.29 6.73
N ILE A 59 -13.95 0.33 6.39
CA ILE A 59 -15.25 -0.32 6.55
C ILE A 59 -15.34 -1.57 5.67
N GLN A 60 -14.89 -1.48 4.42
CA GLN A 60 -14.86 -2.63 3.49
C GLN A 60 -14.03 -3.78 4.06
N ASP A 61 -12.80 -3.51 4.51
CA ASP A 61 -11.92 -4.52 5.12
C ASP A 61 -12.59 -5.21 6.31
N ASP A 62 -13.17 -4.42 7.24
CA ASP A 62 -13.80 -4.91 8.47
C ASP A 62 -15.03 -5.80 8.14
N ILE A 63 -15.82 -5.45 7.12
CA ILE A 63 -16.93 -6.30 6.64
C ILE A 63 -16.40 -7.64 6.12
N TYR A 64 -15.31 -7.62 5.34
CA TYR A 64 -14.71 -8.84 4.80
C TYR A 64 -13.92 -9.65 5.84
N ASP A 65 -13.49 -9.03 6.94
CA ASP A 65 -12.86 -9.70 8.08
C ASP A 65 -13.86 -10.34 9.05
N LEU A 66 -15.16 -10.07 8.93
CA LEU A 66 -16.18 -10.52 9.87
C LEU A 66 -16.10 -12.02 10.24
N PRO A 67 -15.95 -12.97 9.28
CA PRO A 67 -15.85 -14.40 9.63
C PRO A 67 -14.61 -14.73 10.46
N ARG A 68 -13.49 -14.04 10.20
CA ARG A 68 -12.23 -14.21 10.94
C ARG A 68 -12.35 -13.56 12.33
N ASP A 69 -12.94 -12.38 12.39
CA ASP A 69 -13.14 -11.62 13.62
C ASP A 69 -14.11 -12.31 14.56
N ALA A 70 -15.14 -13.00 14.04
CA ALA A 70 -16.07 -13.78 14.86
C ALA A 70 -15.36 -14.87 15.69
N VAL A 71 -14.22 -15.38 15.21
CA VAL A 71 -13.40 -16.37 15.91
C VAL A 71 -12.32 -15.70 16.76
N ARG A 72 -11.59 -14.73 16.21
CA ARG A 72 -10.40 -14.17 16.86
C ARG A 72 -10.69 -13.03 17.83
N THR A 73 -11.70 -12.22 17.53
CA THR A 73 -12.04 -11.00 18.28
C THR A 73 -13.56 -10.85 18.36
N PRO A 74 -14.24 -11.78 19.05
CA PRO A 74 -15.71 -11.82 19.08
C PRO A 74 -16.35 -10.60 19.76
N TYR A 75 -15.57 -9.82 20.50
CA TYR A 75 -16.02 -8.61 21.19
C TYR A 75 -16.13 -7.37 20.27
N ARG A 76 -15.68 -7.44 19.01
CA ARG A 76 -15.76 -6.32 18.07
C ARG A 76 -17.20 -5.92 17.80
N VAL A 77 -17.47 -4.60 17.71
CA VAL A 77 -18.83 -4.08 17.50
C VAL A 77 -19.47 -4.73 16.27
N LEU A 78 -18.73 -4.86 15.17
CA LEU A 78 -19.27 -5.35 13.90
C LEU A 78 -19.72 -6.82 13.97
N VAL A 79 -19.06 -7.66 14.78
CA VAL A 79 -19.41 -9.09 14.96
C VAL A 79 -20.81 -9.25 15.57
N GLY A 80 -21.21 -8.33 16.44
CA GLY A 80 -22.54 -8.33 17.08
C GLY A 80 -23.66 -7.68 16.26
N VAL A 81 -23.37 -7.17 15.06
CA VAL A 81 -24.36 -6.47 14.23
C VAL A 81 -25.11 -7.45 13.34
N SER A 82 -26.45 -7.42 13.41
CA SER A 82 -27.32 -8.27 12.58
C SER A 82 -27.54 -7.73 11.15
N ASP A 83 -27.40 -6.42 10.94
CA ASP A 83 -27.61 -5.77 9.64
C ASP A 83 -26.39 -4.93 9.23
N LEU A 84 -25.68 -5.39 8.19
CA LEU A 84 -24.47 -4.75 7.67
C LEU A 84 -24.77 -3.65 6.63
N ARG A 85 -26.01 -3.51 6.14
CA ARG A 85 -26.36 -2.51 5.11
C ARG A 85 -25.97 -1.08 5.49
N PRO A 86 -26.14 -0.61 6.74
CA PRO A 86 -25.70 0.73 7.13
C PRO A 86 -24.20 0.95 6.95
N PHE A 87 -23.38 -0.09 7.15
CA PHE A 87 -21.93 -0.01 6.96
C PHE A 87 -21.59 0.06 5.48
N TRP A 88 -22.22 -0.76 4.64
CA TRP A 88 -22.08 -0.67 3.17
C TRP A 88 -22.47 0.71 2.62
N PHE A 89 -23.60 1.27 3.05
CA PHE A 89 -24.01 2.61 2.63
C PHE A 89 -23.06 3.70 3.12
N THR A 90 -22.51 3.55 4.33
CA THR A 90 -21.50 4.49 4.85
C THR A 90 -20.21 4.41 4.04
N ALA A 91 -19.72 3.20 3.74
CA ALA A 91 -18.54 2.99 2.90
C ALA A 91 -18.75 3.57 1.50
N LEU A 92 -19.90 3.29 0.87
CA LEU A 92 -20.24 3.80 -0.46
C LEU A 92 -20.35 5.34 -0.47
N GLY A 93 -20.98 5.92 0.56
CA GLY A 93 -21.09 7.37 0.70
C GLY A 93 -19.72 8.03 0.82
N LEU A 94 -18.84 7.48 1.67
CA LEU A 94 -17.46 7.98 1.83
C LEU A 94 -16.63 7.80 0.55
N LEU A 95 -16.76 6.65 -0.12
CA LEU A 95 -16.09 6.39 -1.39
C LEU A 95 -16.54 7.40 -2.46
N THR A 96 -17.84 7.69 -2.51
CA THR A 96 -18.41 8.66 -3.45
C THR A 96 -17.90 10.07 -3.17
N VAL A 97 -17.94 10.53 -1.91
CA VAL A 97 -17.41 11.85 -1.52
C VAL A 97 -15.91 11.93 -1.83
N GLY A 98 -15.12 10.93 -1.44
CA GLY A 98 -13.69 10.87 -1.75
C GLY A 98 -13.43 10.93 -3.26
N SER A 99 -14.22 10.21 -4.06
CA SER A 99 -14.09 10.19 -5.52
C SER A 99 -14.47 11.54 -6.15
N LEU A 100 -15.49 12.24 -5.64
CA LEU A 100 -15.82 13.59 -6.09
C LEU A 100 -14.72 14.59 -5.76
N LEU A 101 -14.10 14.49 -4.58
CA LEU A 101 -12.94 15.32 -4.23
C LEU A 101 -11.74 15.03 -5.15
N LEU A 102 -11.48 13.75 -5.44
CA LEU A 102 -10.45 13.38 -6.41
C LEU A 102 -10.74 13.88 -7.82
N LEU A 103 -12.01 13.90 -8.25
CA LEU A 103 -12.40 14.45 -9.54
C LEU A 103 -12.01 15.94 -9.66
N VAL A 104 -12.15 16.69 -8.58
CA VAL A 104 -11.73 18.10 -8.51
C VAL A 104 -10.20 18.23 -8.54
N LEU A 105 -9.47 17.32 -7.87
CA LEU A 105 -8.01 17.38 -7.76
C LEU A 105 -7.26 16.89 -9.00
N THR A 106 -7.69 15.77 -9.59
CA THR A 106 -6.92 15.04 -10.62
C THR A 106 -7.75 14.67 -11.84
N GLY A 107 -8.99 15.19 -11.96
CA GLY A 107 -9.90 14.80 -13.03
C GLY A 107 -10.32 13.34 -12.91
N TRP A 108 -10.53 12.66 -14.04
CA TRP A 108 -11.05 11.29 -14.04
C TRP A 108 -10.03 10.22 -13.56
N LEU A 109 -8.74 10.54 -13.51
CA LEU A 109 -7.70 9.57 -13.20
C LEU A 109 -7.80 9.07 -11.75
N GLY A 110 -7.85 9.99 -10.77
CA GLY A 110 -7.95 9.63 -9.35
C GLY A 110 -9.16 8.75 -9.02
N PRO A 111 -10.39 9.16 -9.40
CA PRO A 111 -11.60 8.36 -9.21
C PRO A 111 -11.50 6.99 -9.89
N ALA A 112 -11.00 6.92 -11.13
CA ALA A 112 -10.85 5.66 -11.85
C ALA A 112 -9.91 4.69 -11.12
N LEU A 113 -8.77 5.18 -10.62
CA LEU A 113 -7.81 4.37 -9.84
C LEU A 113 -8.44 3.81 -8.57
N VAL A 114 -9.16 4.66 -7.82
CA VAL A 114 -9.81 4.25 -6.56
C VAL A 114 -10.94 3.25 -6.81
N LEU A 115 -11.76 3.46 -7.84
CA LEU A 115 -12.83 2.53 -8.21
C LEU A 115 -12.25 1.19 -8.68
N ALA A 116 -11.22 1.21 -9.52
CA ALA A 116 -10.53 0.01 -9.95
C ALA A 116 -9.97 -0.75 -8.74
N LEU A 117 -9.36 -0.05 -7.79
CA LEU A 117 -8.86 -0.63 -6.55
C LEU A 117 -9.98 -1.27 -5.71
N ALA A 118 -11.10 -0.56 -5.52
CA ALA A 118 -12.24 -1.08 -4.75
C ALA A 118 -12.82 -2.36 -5.35
N VAL A 119 -12.96 -2.41 -6.68
CA VAL A 119 -13.40 -3.60 -7.42
C VAL A 119 -12.37 -4.73 -7.33
N CYS A 120 -11.08 -4.43 -7.50
CA CYS A 120 -10.01 -5.42 -7.36
C CYS A 120 -10.01 -6.03 -5.95
N PHE A 121 -10.11 -5.23 -4.90
CA PHE A 121 -10.14 -5.72 -3.52
C PHE A 121 -11.37 -6.56 -3.25
N ASP A 122 -12.55 -6.14 -3.73
CA ASP A 122 -13.77 -6.93 -3.65
C ASP A 122 -13.60 -8.33 -4.28
N GLY A 123 -12.99 -8.39 -5.47
CA GLY A 123 -12.62 -9.64 -6.11
C GLY A 123 -11.64 -10.47 -5.28
N LEU A 124 -10.52 -9.88 -4.85
CA LEU A 124 -9.49 -10.54 -4.06
C LEU A 124 -10.05 -11.14 -2.75
N TYR A 125 -10.96 -10.42 -2.09
CA TYR A 125 -11.66 -10.92 -0.91
C TYR A 125 -12.53 -12.13 -1.21
N ARG A 126 -13.30 -12.10 -2.30
CA ARG A 126 -14.19 -13.21 -2.69
C ARG A 126 -13.42 -14.45 -3.10
N PHE A 127 -12.27 -14.30 -3.76
CA PHE A 127 -11.43 -15.42 -4.16
C PHE A 127 -10.55 -15.97 -3.03
N GLY A 128 -10.49 -15.28 -1.88
CA GLY A 128 -9.73 -15.76 -0.72
C GLY A 128 -8.24 -15.90 -1.01
N LEU A 129 -7.67 -15.03 -1.84
CA LEU A 129 -6.24 -15.12 -2.18
C LEU A 129 -5.39 -14.96 -0.90
N GLY A 130 -4.39 -15.83 -0.76
CA GLY A 130 -3.43 -15.77 0.35
C GLY A 130 -2.68 -14.44 0.40
N TYR A 131 -1.90 -14.22 1.46
CA TYR A 131 -1.07 -13.02 1.64
C TYR A 131 -1.87 -11.71 1.73
N ARG A 132 -3.11 -11.78 2.25
CA ARG A 132 -4.00 -10.64 2.51
C ARG A 132 -3.31 -9.46 3.18
N GLU A 133 -2.42 -9.76 4.11
CA GLU A 133 -1.74 -8.79 4.94
C GLU A 133 -0.84 -7.84 4.13
N TYR A 134 -0.41 -8.24 2.92
CA TYR A 134 0.45 -7.44 2.06
C TYR A 134 -0.37 -6.65 1.03
N TRP A 135 -1.29 -7.31 0.33
CA TRP A 135 -2.03 -6.62 -0.72
C TRP A 135 -3.06 -5.64 -0.16
N VAL A 136 -3.58 -5.83 1.06
CA VAL A 136 -4.50 -4.86 1.69
C VAL A 136 -3.83 -3.51 1.93
N LEU A 137 -2.49 -3.48 2.09
CA LEU A 137 -1.72 -2.26 2.28
C LEU A 137 -1.56 -1.46 1.00
N LEU A 138 -1.81 -2.05 -0.18
CA LEU A 138 -1.69 -1.36 -1.47
C LEU A 138 -2.67 -0.20 -1.64
N LYS A 139 -3.73 -0.14 -0.82
CA LYS A 139 -4.64 1.01 -0.87
C LYS A 139 -3.99 2.33 -0.50
N TYR A 140 -3.05 2.34 0.45
CA TYR A 140 -2.40 3.57 0.90
C TYR A 140 -1.52 4.22 -0.19
N PRO A 141 -0.58 3.51 -0.85
CA PRO A 141 0.16 4.07 -1.97
C PRO A 141 -0.76 4.48 -3.12
N ILE A 142 -1.80 3.70 -3.43
CA ILE A 142 -2.73 4.03 -4.52
C ILE A 142 -3.54 5.29 -4.19
N ILE A 143 -3.96 5.49 -2.94
CA ILE A 143 -4.61 6.75 -2.51
C ILE A 143 -3.67 7.93 -2.75
N VAL A 144 -2.38 7.81 -2.41
CA VAL A 144 -1.39 8.88 -2.62
C VAL A 144 -1.21 9.21 -4.11
N VAL A 145 -1.14 8.19 -4.97
CA VAL A 145 -1.11 8.38 -6.44
C VAL A 145 -2.40 9.03 -6.93
N ALA A 146 -3.56 8.55 -6.46
CA ALA A 146 -4.86 9.06 -6.89
C ALA A 146 -5.10 10.53 -6.50
N ILE A 147 -4.52 10.97 -5.38
CA ILE A 147 -4.56 12.37 -4.91
C ILE A 147 -3.69 13.29 -5.78
N GLY A 148 -2.60 12.76 -6.37
CA GLY A 148 -1.78 13.53 -7.31
C GLY A 148 -0.27 13.34 -7.20
N ALA A 149 0.24 12.32 -6.51
CA ALA A 149 1.68 12.08 -6.48
C ALA A 149 2.22 11.74 -7.88
N GLU A 150 3.16 12.54 -8.39
CA GLU A 150 3.82 12.30 -9.68
C GLU A 150 5.02 11.36 -9.53
N HIS A 151 5.69 11.40 -8.37
CA HIS A 151 6.83 10.54 -8.07
C HIS A 151 6.42 9.27 -7.31
N TRP A 152 6.88 8.12 -7.81
CA TRP A 152 6.65 6.79 -7.21
C TRP A 152 7.29 6.60 -5.83
N ALA A 153 8.27 7.43 -5.47
CA ALA A 153 8.97 7.32 -4.19
C ALA A 153 8.06 7.51 -2.97
N ALA A 154 7.14 8.49 -3.03
CA ALA A 154 6.26 8.80 -1.89
C ALA A 154 5.23 7.68 -1.61
N PRO A 155 4.46 7.17 -2.60
CA PRO A 155 3.64 5.98 -2.42
C PRO A 155 4.43 4.79 -1.86
N LEU A 156 5.65 4.56 -2.34
CA LEU A 156 6.47 3.45 -1.86
C LEU A 156 6.91 3.59 -0.42
N LEU A 157 7.30 4.78 -0.01
CA LEU A 157 7.65 5.06 1.38
C LEU A 157 6.43 4.83 2.28
N VAL A 158 5.25 5.29 1.85
CA VAL A 158 3.98 5.04 2.56
C VAL A 158 3.73 3.53 2.71
N TYR A 159 3.83 2.76 1.62
CA TYR A 159 3.66 1.31 1.68
C TYR A 159 4.68 0.63 2.61
N LEU A 160 5.95 1.06 2.58
CA LEU A 160 7.00 0.53 3.45
C LEU A 160 6.70 0.83 4.92
N CYS A 161 6.38 2.08 5.27
CA CYS A 161 6.07 2.47 6.64
C CYS A 161 4.92 1.63 7.20
N PHE A 162 3.87 1.43 6.40
CA PHE A 162 2.74 0.59 6.79
C PHE A 162 3.09 -0.89 6.89
N GLY A 163 3.89 -1.43 5.96
CA GLY A 163 4.34 -2.82 6.01
C GLY A 163 5.22 -3.11 7.22
N ILE A 164 6.10 -2.17 7.58
CA ILE A 164 6.92 -2.25 8.80
C ILE A 164 6.03 -2.16 10.04
N TYR A 165 5.11 -1.20 10.07
CA TYR A 165 4.18 -1.02 11.18
C TYR A 165 3.33 -2.28 11.42
N GLU A 166 2.69 -2.82 10.38
CA GLU A 166 1.89 -4.05 10.47
C GLU A 166 2.75 -5.24 10.91
N ARG A 167 3.98 -5.36 10.42
CA ARG A 167 4.91 -6.41 10.88
C ARG A 167 5.23 -6.28 12.36
N ILE A 168 5.48 -5.06 12.84
CA ILE A 168 5.79 -4.82 14.26
C ILE A 168 4.57 -5.13 15.13
N GLN A 169 3.36 -4.84 14.66
CA GLN A 169 2.14 -5.03 15.45
C GLN A 169 1.61 -6.47 15.38
N ASP A 170 1.58 -7.12 14.22
CA ASP A 170 1.02 -8.45 14.04
C ASP A 170 2.08 -9.55 14.27
N GLU A 171 1.99 -10.23 15.42
CA GLU A 171 2.87 -11.36 15.77
C GLU A 171 2.82 -12.47 14.72
N SER A 172 1.66 -12.72 14.11
CA SER A 172 1.51 -13.78 13.11
C SER A 172 2.28 -13.49 11.81
N LEU A 173 2.59 -12.22 11.54
CA LEU A 173 3.46 -11.83 10.43
C LEU A 173 4.95 -11.93 10.78
N ARG A 174 5.31 -11.76 12.06
CA ARG A 174 6.70 -11.93 12.52
C ARG A 174 7.14 -13.38 12.43
N GLU A 175 6.25 -14.30 12.76
CA GLU A 175 6.52 -15.74 12.79
C GLU A 175 6.57 -16.40 11.41
N LYS A 176 5.95 -15.80 10.37
CA LYS A 176 6.00 -16.34 9.00
C LYS A 176 7.39 -16.15 8.38
N PRO A 177 8.18 -17.22 8.13
CA PRO A 177 9.49 -17.10 7.48
C PRO A 177 9.34 -16.55 6.06
N GLY A 178 10.20 -15.61 5.66
CA GLY A 178 10.19 -14.99 4.33
C GLY A 178 9.27 -13.76 4.17
N SER A 179 8.46 -13.42 5.18
CA SER A 179 7.62 -12.21 5.21
C SER A 179 8.41 -10.91 5.00
N MET A 180 9.58 -10.80 5.64
CA MET A 180 10.50 -9.68 5.47
C MET A 180 11.16 -9.70 4.08
N LEU A 181 11.46 -10.89 3.56
CA LEU A 181 12.03 -11.06 2.24
C LEU A 181 11.03 -10.64 1.14
N ILE A 182 9.74 -10.94 1.30
CA ILE A 182 8.69 -10.47 0.37
C ILE A 182 8.59 -8.94 0.40
N LEU A 183 8.63 -8.33 1.60
CA LEU A 183 8.63 -6.88 1.74
C LEU A 183 9.87 -6.24 1.09
N ILE A 184 11.05 -6.83 1.30
CA ILE A 184 12.33 -6.39 0.72
C ILE A 184 12.36 -6.61 -0.79
N CYS A 185 11.91 -7.75 -1.30
CA CYS A 185 11.85 -8.04 -2.73
C CYS A 185 10.87 -7.09 -3.43
N TYR A 186 9.72 -6.81 -2.82
CA TYR A 186 8.80 -5.79 -3.31
C TYR A 186 9.49 -4.42 -3.35
N PHE A 187 10.18 -4.04 -2.28
CA PHE A 187 10.93 -2.79 -2.18
C PHE A 187 12.04 -2.66 -3.24
N VAL A 188 12.79 -3.74 -3.49
CA VAL A 188 13.82 -3.79 -4.53
C VAL A 188 13.17 -3.69 -5.91
N CYS A 189 12.10 -4.44 -6.18
CA CYS A 189 11.41 -4.37 -7.46
C CYS A 189 10.86 -2.98 -7.76
N VAL A 190 10.17 -2.33 -6.82
CA VAL A 190 9.61 -1.01 -7.10
C VAL A 190 10.63 0.12 -6.96
N GLY A 191 11.64 -0.01 -6.09
CA GLY A 191 12.81 0.87 -6.08
C GLY A 191 13.55 0.83 -7.42
N LEU A 192 13.70 -0.35 -8.01
CA LEU A 192 14.25 -0.53 -9.35
C LEU A 192 13.37 0.14 -10.40
N VAL A 193 12.04 -0.07 -10.40
CA VAL A 193 11.11 0.60 -11.33
C VAL A 193 11.18 2.14 -11.19
N THR A 194 11.33 2.64 -9.98
CA THR A 194 11.43 4.08 -9.70
C THR A 194 12.74 4.65 -10.23
N VAL A 195 13.88 3.98 -9.98
CA VAL A 195 15.17 4.38 -10.57
C VAL A 195 15.10 4.26 -12.10
N MET A 196 14.46 3.21 -12.64
CA MET A 196 14.29 2.96 -14.08
C MET A 196 13.52 4.07 -14.79
N SER A 197 12.57 4.71 -14.10
CA SER A 197 11.81 5.84 -14.65
C SER A 197 12.62 7.14 -14.79
N VAL A 198 13.80 7.21 -14.17
CA VAL A 198 14.59 8.46 -14.07
C VAL A 198 15.75 8.53 -15.08
N ASN A 199 16.26 7.43 -15.66
CA ASN A 199 17.57 7.48 -16.37
C ASN A 199 17.80 6.63 -17.66
N GLY A 200 16.77 6.18 -18.37
CA GLY A 200 16.82 5.95 -19.84
C GLY A 200 17.73 4.88 -20.53
N SER A 201 18.79 4.27 -19.96
CA SER A 201 19.73 3.48 -20.82
C SER A 201 20.61 2.40 -20.14
N TRP A 202 20.04 1.40 -19.45
CA TRP A 202 20.84 0.38 -18.71
C TRP A 202 20.30 -1.06 -18.82
N TRP A 203 19.45 -1.30 -19.82
CA TRP A 203 18.73 -2.57 -20.04
C TRP A 203 19.63 -3.80 -20.28
N LEU A 204 20.86 -3.63 -20.80
CA LEU A 204 21.82 -4.73 -20.98
C LEU A 204 22.43 -5.21 -19.65
N TRP A 205 22.62 -4.30 -18.69
CA TRP A 205 23.09 -4.65 -17.35
C TRP A 205 21.98 -5.28 -16.50
N MET A 206 20.72 -4.90 -16.76
CA MET A 206 19.53 -5.51 -16.18
C MET A 206 19.38 -7.00 -16.52
N VAL A 207 19.62 -7.43 -17.76
CA VAL A 207 19.48 -8.85 -18.14
C VAL A 207 20.54 -9.70 -17.44
N ALA A 208 21.78 -9.19 -17.38
CA ALA A 208 22.89 -9.87 -16.71
C ALA A 208 22.66 -9.98 -15.18
N TRP A 209 22.13 -8.92 -14.55
CA TRP A 209 21.90 -8.89 -13.10
C TRP A 209 20.63 -9.65 -12.67
N SER A 210 19.57 -9.60 -13.48
CA SER A 210 18.34 -10.37 -13.22
C SER A 210 18.58 -11.86 -13.37
N ALA A 211 19.40 -12.28 -14.35
CA ALA A 211 19.80 -13.67 -14.52
C ALA A 211 20.65 -14.17 -13.34
N THR A 212 21.61 -13.37 -12.85
CA THR A 212 22.45 -13.75 -11.69
C THR A 212 21.66 -13.77 -10.38
N THR A 213 20.70 -12.86 -10.19
CA THR A 213 19.84 -12.84 -9.00
C THR A 213 18.84 -13.99 -9.01
N ALA A 214 18.24 -14.31 -10.16
CA ALA A 214 17.37 -15.48 -10.32
C ALA A 214 18.13 -16.81 -10.10
N LEU A 215 19.37 -16.91 -10.59
CA LEU A 215 20.24 -18.06 -10.36
C LEU A 215 20.66 -18.18 -8.89
N SER A 216 20.89 -17.05 -8.20
CA SER A 216 21.19 -17.03 -6.76
C SER A 216 20.00 -17.49 -5.91
N LEU A 217 18.78 -17.09 -6.29
CA LEU A 217 17.53 -17.52 -5.66
C LEU A 217 17.23 -19.01 -5.92
N LEU A 218 17.53 -19.52 -7.12
CA LEU A 218 17.44 -20.95 -7.46
C LEU A 218 18.48 -21.80 -6.71
N ALA A 219 19.69 -21.29 -6.52
CA ALA A 219 20.73 -21.97 -5.74
C ALA A 219 20.41 -22.01 -4.23
N TYR A 220 19.79 -20.94 -3.70
CA TYR A 220 19.40 -20.86 -2.29
C TYR A 220 18.20 -21.77 -1.95
N THR A 221 17.20 -21.84 -2.83
CA THR A 221 16.02 -22.70 -2.65
C THR A 221 16.33 -24.20 -2.80
N ARG A 222 17.42 -24.58 -3.49
CA ARG A 222 17.87 -25.98 -3.64
C ARG A 222 18.92 -26.45 -2.62
N ARG A 223 19.11 -25.76 -1.48
CA ARG A 223 20.07 -26.12 -0.42
C ARG A 223 21.55 -26.19 -0.86
N LEU A 224 22.03 -25.23 -1.64
CA LEU A 224 23.48 -25.04 -1.88
C LEU A 224 23.99 -23.72 -1.24
N PRO A 225 23.97 -23.60 0.10
CA PRO A 225 24.31 -22.35 0.79
C PRO A 225 25.77 -21.91 0.61
N ALA A 226 26.67 -22.83 0.22
CA ALA A 226 28.10 -22.56 0.05
C ALA A 226 28.42 -21.67 -1.16
N LEU A 227 27.53 -21.55 -2.15
CA LEU A 227 27.77 -20.78 -3.38
C LEU A 227 27.21 -19.34 -3.32
N ALA A 228 26.30 -19.05 -2.38
CA ALA A 228 25.68 -17.73 -2.23
C ALA A 228 26.69 -16.58 -1.97
N PRO A 229 27.78 -16.76 -1.18
CA PRO A 229 28.78 -15.72 -0.99
C PRO A 229 29.57 -15.41 -2.27
N ALA A 230 29.85 -16.43 -3.09
CA ALA A 230 30.60 -16.26 -4.35
C ALA A 230 29.81 -15.45 -5.39
N PHE A 231 28.48 -15.63 -5.44
CA PHE A 231 27.60 -14.84 -6.30
C PHE A 231 27.43 -13.38 -5.82
N PHE A 232 27.44 -13.14 -4.50
CA PHE A 232 27.43 -11.79 -3.94
C PHE A 232 28.74 -11.04 -4.21
N VAL A 233 29.90 -11.72 -4.07
CA VAL A 233 31.23 -11.14 -4.37
C VAL A 233 31.38 -10.86 -5.87
N PHE A 234 30.90 -11.76 -6.74
CA PHE A 234 30.88 -11.53 -8.19
C PHE A 234 30.00 -10.32 -8.56
N SER A 235 28.83 -10.19 -7.94
CA SER A 235 27.93 -9.04 -8.14
C SER A 235 28.54 -7.72 -7.66
N ALA A 236 29.27 -7.74 -6.54
CA ALA A 236 29.97 -6.57 -6.02
C ALA A 236 31.15 -6.13 -6.91
N LEU A 237 31.93 -7.08 -7.43
CA LEU A 237 33.05 -6.80 -8.34
C LEU A 237 32.59 -6.27 -9.69
N VAL A 238 31.48 -6.78 -10.22
CA VAL A 238 30.84 -6.27 -11.46
C VAL A 238 30.32 -4.85 -11.26
N PHE A 239 29.74 -4.54 -10.10
CA PHE A 239 29.28 -3.18 -9.75
C PHE A 239 30.43 -2.18 -9.62
N GLN A 240 31.59 -2.62 -9.14
CA GLN A 240 32.77 -1.77 -8.98
C GLN A 240 33.47 -1.50 -10.32
N GLY A 241 33.45 -2.45 -11.26
CA GLY A 241 33.95 -2.26 -12.63
C GLY A 241 33.11 -1.26 -13.44
N ALA A 242 31.79 -1.24 -13.25
CA ALA A 242 30.87 -0.31 -13.93
C ALA A 242 30.94 1.15 -13.42
N ARG A 243 31.57 1.38 -12.26
CA ARG A 243 31.75 2.72 -11.69
C ARG A 243 32.99 3.45 -12.21
N ASN A 244 33.92 2.70 -12.80
CA ASN A 244 35.24 3.17 -13.22
C ASN A 244 35.40 3.24 -14.75
N GLY A 245 34.33 3.01 -15.51
CA GLY A 245 34.32 3.01 -16.98
C GLY A 245 33.24 3.92 -17.56
#